data_AF-A0A524A3R9-F1
#
_entry.id   AF-A0A524A3R9-F1
#
_cell.length_a   1.000
_cell.length_b   1.000
_cell.length_c   1.000
_cell.angle_alpha   90.00
_cell.angle_beta   90.00
_cell.angle_gamma   90.00
#
_symmetry.space_group_name_H-M   'P 1'
#
loop_
_entity.id
_entity.type
_entity.pdbx_description
1 polymer ?
#
loop_
_entity_poly.entity_id
_entity_poly.type
_entity_poly.pdbx_seq_one_letter_code
_entity_poly.pdbx_strand_id
1 'polypeptide(L)'
;MTLSEIIQDIHGLEAELAQLEKRYGLLSADFYHLYKAGELEQSRDFIQWVGYYEAKLEREARYRQMMYAYLRDLRQRVGVEALRLVPQTVPTDG
;
A
#
# COMPACT_ATOMS: atom_id res chain seq x y z
N MET A 1 -3.58 1.62 14.37
CA MET A 1 -2.59 1.40 13.32
C MET A 1 -1.51 2.46 13.40
N THR A 2 -0.29 2.05 13.67
CA THR A 2 0.93 2.85 13.55
C THR A 2 1.35 2.94 12.08
N LEU A 3 2.32 3.82 11.78
CA LEU A 3 2.86 3.93 10.42
C LEU A 3 3.53 2.62 9.98
N SER A 4 4.24 1.93 10.89
CA SER A 4 4.90 0.66 10.62
C SER A 4 3.90 -0.45 10.29
N GLU A 5 2.80 -0.53 11.05
CA GLU A 5 1.72 -1.49 10.79
C GLU A 5 1.09 -1.27 9.41
N ILE A 6 0.86 -0.01 9.01
CA ILE A 6 0.32 0.28 7.67
C ILE A 6 1.32 -0.10 6.56
N ILE A 7 2.61 0.17 6.75
CA ILE A 7 3.65 -0.22 5.77
C ILE A 7 3.66 -1.75 5.61
N GLN A 8 3.61 -2.48 6.73
CA GLN A 8 3.57 -3.94 6.72
C GLN A 8 2.32 -4.48 6.01
N ASP A 9 1.15 -3.89 6.29
CA ASP A 9 -0.10 -4.25 5.61
C ASP A 9 -0.04 -3.99 4.10
N ILE A 10 0.53 -2.86 3.67
CA ILE A 10 0.70 -2.54 2.25
C ILE A 10 1.56 -3.61 1.57
N HIS A 11 2.70 -3.97 2.17
CA HIS A 11 3.58 -4.99 1.61
C HIS A 11 2.95 -6.39 1.61
N GLY A 12 2.15 -6.71 2.62
CA GLY A 12 1.37 -7.96 2.64
C GLY A 12 0.37 -8.01 1.48
N LEU A 13 -0.37 -6.93 1.26
CA LEU A 13 -1.34 -6.83 0.16
C LEU A 13 -0.66 -6.86 -1.22
N GLU A 14 0.51 -6.22 -1.36
CA GLU A 14 1.33 -6.29 -2.58
C GLU A 14 1.79 -7.71 -2.89
N ALA A 15 2.18 -8.49 -1.88
CA ALA A 15 2.57 -9.88 -2.08
C ALA A 15 1.39 -10.76 -2.53
N GLU A 16 0.19 -10.54 -1.99
CA GLU A 16 -1.02 -11.25 -2.42
C GLU A 16 -1.43 -10.87 -3.86
N LEU A 17 -1.37 -9.57 -4.20
CA LEU A 17 -1.65 -9.10 -5.56
C LEU A 17 -0.65 -9.69 -6.56
N ALA A 18 0.65 -9.69 -6.24
CA ALA A 18 1.70 -10.23 -7.11
C ALA A 18 1.52 -11.72 -7.43
N GLN A 19 0.94 -12.51 -6.50
CA GLN A 19 0.61 -13.91 -6.77
C GLN A 19 -0.45 -14.06 -7.86
N LEU A 20 -1.48 -13.21 -7.83
CA LEU A 20 -2.55 -13.18 -8.84
C LEU A 20 -2.02 -12.62 -10.17
N GLU A 21 -1.25 -11.55 -10.14
CA GLU A 21 -0.60 -11.00 -11.34
C GLU A 21 0.25 -12.05 -12.07
N LYS A 22 1.06 -12.81 -11.32
CA LYS A 22 1.87 -13.89 -11.88
C LYS A 22 1.01 -15.04 -12.42
N ARG A 23 -0.09 -15.39 -11.74
CA ARG A 23 -1.00 -16.48 -12.16
C ARG A 23 -1.67 -16.15 -13.50
N TYR A 24 -2.04 -14.90 -13.72
CA TYR A 24 -2.80 -14.47 -14.89
C TYR A 24 -1.96 -13.76 -15.95
N GLY A 25 -0.70 -13.42 -15.65
CA GLY A 25 0.21 -12.74 -16.58
C GLY A 25 -0.17 -11.28 -16.86
N LEU A 26 -0.88 -10.63 -15.93
CA LEU A 26 -1.38 -9.26 -16.04
C LEU A 26 -1.00 -8.47 -14.80
N LEU A 27 -0.65 -7.19 -14.94
CA LEU A 27 -0.44 -6.32 -13.78
C LEU A 27 -1.78 -5.86 -13.20
N SER A 28 -1.79 -5.48 -11.92
CA SER A 28 -2.97 -4.95 -11.25
C SER A 28 -3.53 -3.70 -11.93
N ALA A 29 -2.70 -2.93 -12.64
CA ALA A 29 -3.17 -1.81 -13.45
C ALA A 29 -4.11 -2.26 -14.58
N ASP A 30 -3.78 -3.36 -15.26
CA ASP A 30 -4.58 -3.93 -16.35
C ASP A 30 -5.85 -4.60 -15.80
N PHE A 31 -5.72 -5.36 -14.70
CA PHE A 31 -6.88 -5.89 -13.98
C PHE A 31 -7.85 -4.78 -13.57
N TYR A 32 -7.35 -3.66 -13.06
CA TYR A 32 -8.20 -2.55 -12.64
C TYR A 32 -8.92 -1.92 -13.83
N HIS A 33 -8.24 -1.76 -14.96
CA HIS A 33 -8.85 -1.25 -16.18
C HIS A 33 -10.04 -2.13 -16.62
N LEU A 34 -9.81 -3.44 -16.72
CA LEU A 34 -10.84 -4.41 -17.12
C LEU A 34 -11.99 -4.49 -16.10
N TYR A 35 -11.68 -4.42 -14.80
CA TYR A 35 -12.70 -4.34 -13.73
C TYR A 35 -13.61 -3.12 -13.92
N LYS A 36 -13.01 -1.95 -14.15
CA LYS A 36 -13.75 -0.70 -14.33
C LYS A 36 -14.58 -0.68 -15.62
N ALA A 37 -14.15 -1.41 -16.65
CA ALA A 37 -14.90 -1.61 -17.89
C ALA A 37 -16.03 -2.65 -17.76
N GLY A 38 -16.06 -3.44 -16.69
CA GLY A 38 -17.02 -4.54 -16.53
C GLY A 38 -16.69 -5.76 -17.40
N GLU A 39 -15.44 -5.90 -17.82
CA GLU A 39 -14.96 -6.93 -18.75
C GLU A 39 -14.39 -8.17 -18.04
N LEU A 40 -14.40 -8.18 -16.70
CA LEU A 40 -13.89 -9.31 -15.90
C LEU A 40 -15.01 -10.23 -15.43
N GLU A 41 -14.73 -11.52 -15.50
CA GLU A 41 -15.58 -12.57 -14.95
C GLU A 41 -15.62 -12.52 -13.42
N GLN A 42 -16.72 -12.98 -12.82
CA GLN A 42 -16.84 -13.11 -11.36
C GLN A 42 -16.18 -14.39 -10.83
N SER A 43 -14.93 -14.63 -11.21
CA SER A 43 -14.16 -15.74 -10.67
C SER A 43 -13.73 -15.45 -9.23
N ARG A 44 -13.48 -16.52 -8.45
CA ARG A 44 -13.03 -16.39 -7.06
C ARG A 44 -11.75 -15.56 -6.95
N ASP A 45 -10.80 -15.81 -7.83
CA ASP A 45 -9.52 -15.11 -7.88
C ASP A 45 -9.72 -13.63 -8.18
N PHE A 46 -10.66 -13.28 -9.07
CA PHE A 46 -10.95 -11.89 -9.37
C PHE A 46 -11.62 -11.15 -8.20
N ILE A 47 -12.61 -11.77 -7.55
CA ILE A 47 -13.24 -11.23 -6.35
C ILE A 47 -12.18 -10.98 -5.25
N GLN A 48 -11.25 -11.92 -5.10
CA GLN A 48 -10.13 -11.81 -4.16
C GLN A 48 -9.16 -10.68 -4.58
N TRP A 49 -8.82 -10.57 -5.87
CA TRP A 49 -7.99 -9.49 -6.40
C TRP A 49 -8.60 -8.11 -6.11
N VAL A 50 -9.90 -7.92 -6.38
CA VAL A 50 -10.60 -6.65 -6.09
C VAL A 50 -10.51 -6.31 -4.60
N GLY A 51 -10.77 -7.29 -3.73
CA GLY A 51 -10.67 -7.11 -2.28
C GLY A 51 -9.28 -6.67 -1.83
N TYR A 52 -8.22 -7.31 -2.32
CA TYR A 52 -6.85 -6.93 -1.99
C TYR A 52 -6.47 -5.56 -2.56
N TYR A 53 -6.87 -5.27 -3.79
CA TYR A 53 -6.55 -4.02 -4.46
C TYR A 53 -7.23 -2.83 -3.77
N GLU A 54 -8.53 -2.93 -3.46
CA GLU A 54 -9.26 -1.90 -2.73
C GLU A 54 -8.71 -1.71 -1.31
N ALA A 55 -8.39 -2.80 -0.62
CA ALA A 55 -7.74 -2.72 0.68
C ALA A 55 -6.39 -2.00 0.59
N LYS A 56 -5.56 -2.30 -0.42
CA LYS A 56 -4.26 -1.63 -0.63
C LYS A 56 -4.45 -0.13 -0.84
N LEU A 57 -5.40 0.28 -1.68
CA LEU A 57 -5.70 1.69 -1.92
C LEU A 57 -6.11 2.41 -0.64
N GLU A 58 -6.92 1.78 0.22
CA GLU A 58 -7.30 2.33 1.52
C GLU A 58 -6.07 2.50 2.44
N ARG A 59 -5.21 1.48 2.55
CA ARG A 59 -4.01 1.53 3.42
C ARG A 59 -3.03 2.58 2.93
N GLU A 60 -2.81 2.68 1.63
CA GLU A 60 -1.97 3.72 1.05
C GLU A 60 -2.54 5.13 1.27
N ALA A 61 -3.86 5.31 1.16
CA ALA A 61 -4.50 6.60 1.43
C ALA A 61 -4.28 7.01 2.89
N ARG A 62 -4.44 6.06 3.81
CA ARG A 62 -4.18 6.28 5.25
C ARG A 62 -2.70 6.55 5.52
N TYR A 63 -1.80 5.80 4.91
CA TYR A 63 -0.35 6.04 4.96
C TYR A 63 -0.02 7.46 4.54
N ARG A 64 -0.53 7.90 3.38
CA ARG A 64 -0.31 9.26 2.87
C ARG A 64 -0.78 10.29 3.89
N GLN A 65 -1.99 10.17 4.43
CA GLN A 65 -2.52 11.09 5.44
C GLN A 65 -1.61 11.17 6.68
N MET A 66 -1.19 10.04 7.22
CA MET A 66 -0.31 9.98 8.40
C MET A 66 1.07 10.56 8.09
N MET A 67 1.64 10.23 6.93
CA MET A 67 2.94 10.72 6.50
C MET A 67 2.92 12.23 6.25
N TYR A 68 1.84 12.78 5.68
CA TYR A 68 1.67 14.23 5.55
C TYR A 68 1.69 14.93 6.91
N ALA A 69 0.98 14.40 7.90
CA ALA A 69 0.99 14.96 9.26
C ALA A 69 2.39 14.88 9.89
N TYR A 70 3.04 13.73 9.78
CA TYR A 70 4.40 13.50 10.29
C TYR A 70 5.43 14.45 9.67
N LEU A 71 5.48 14.55 8.33
CA LEU A 71 6.42 15.43 7.63
C LEU A 71 6.14 16.91 7.90
N ARG A 72 4.87 17.30 8.10
CA ARG A 72 4.52 18.66 8.48
C ARG A 72 5.10 19.02 9.85
N ASP A 73 4.91 18.16 10.84
CA ASP A 73 5.48 18.34 12.19
C ASP A 73 7.01 18.34 12.15
N LEU A 74 7.63 17.42 11.40
CA LEU A 74 9.09 17.37 11.24
C LEU A 74 9.64 18.68 10.64
N ARG A 75 9.02 19.20 9.58
CA ARG A 75 9.41 20.49 8.98
C ARG A 75 9.25 21.67 9.93
N GLN A 76 8.21 21.68 10.76
CA GLN A 76 8.01 22.73 11.76
C GLN A 76 9.10 22.72 12.84
N ARG A 77 9.60 21.53 13.21
CA ARG A 77 10.66 21.38 14.22
C ARG A 77 12.05 21.69 13.70
N VAL A 78 12.34 21.36 12.45
CA VAL A 78 13.68 21.48 11.84
C VAL A 78 13.89 22.87 11.19
N GLY A 79 12.83 23.64 10.94
CA GLY A 79 12.95 24.99 10.36
C GLY A 79 13.44 24.94 8.91
N VAL A 80 14.55 25.64 8.62
CA VAL A 80 15.17 25.74 7.27
C VAL A 80 16.25 24.68 7.05
N GLU A 81 16.58 23.88 8.07
CA GLU A 81 17.60 22.84 7.95
C GLU A 81 17.09 21.59 7.22
N ALA A 82 18.02 20.77 6.73
CA ALA A 82 17.69 19.54 6.01
C ALA A 82 17.00 18.52 6.93
N LEU A 83 15.93 17.88 6.42
CA LEU A 83 15.24 16.81 7.15
C LEU A 83 16.18 15.62 7.33
N ARG A 84 16.55 15.32 8.58
CA ARG A 84 17.35 14.14 8.90
C ARG A 84 16.44 12.93 9.10
N LEU A 85 16.42 12.02 8.13
CA LEU A 85 15.73 10.74 8.26
C LEU A 85 16.62 9.78 9.06
N VAL A 86 16.15 9.37 10.23
CA VAL A 86 16.81 8.34 11.04
C VAL A 86 16.15 7.00 10.72
N PRO A 87 16.92 5.94 10.41
CA PRO A 87 16.36 4.61 10.25
C PRO A 87 15.54 4.24 11.48
N GLN A 88 14.27 3.87 11.28
CA GLN A 88 13.51 3.26 12.36
C GLN A 88 13.99 1.82 12.46
N THR A 89 14.70 1.51 13.55
CA THR A 89 15.03 0.12 13.87
C THR A 89 13.73 -0.57 14.22
N VAL A 90 13.17 -1.33 13.27
CA VAL A 90 12.11 -2.29 13.57
C VAL A 90 12.71 -3.27 14.59
N PRO A 91 12.15 -3.43 15.80
CA PRO A 91 12.62 -4.45 16.72
C PRO A 91 12.50 -5.77 15.99
N THR A 92 13.63 -6.40 15.72
CA THR A 92 13.65 -7.78 15.25
C THR A 92 13.32 -8.60 16.48
N ASP A 93 12.04 -8.87 16.72
CA ASP A 93 11.65 -9.89 17.69
C ASP A 93 12.28 -11.21 17.20
N GLY A 94 13.25 -11.70 17.98
CA GLY A 94 14.04 -12.91 17.72
C GLY A 94 13.37 -14.18 18.20
#